data_AF-A0A7C7CB78-F1
#
_entry.id   AF-A0A7C7CB78-F1
#
_cell.length_a   1.000
_cell.length_b   1.000
_cell.length_c   1.000
_cell.angle_alpha   90.00
_cell.angle_beta   90.00
_cell.angle_gamma   90.00
#
_symmetry.space_group_name_H-M   'P 1'
#
loop_
_entity.id
_entity.type
_entity.pdbx_description
1 polymer ?
#
loop_
_entity_poly.entity_id
_entity_poly.type
_entity_poly.pdbx_seq_one_letter_code
_entity_poly.pdbx_strand_id
1 'polypeptide(L)'
;MSRKKTLRGIIPRTSLTIPNVGDPIQVFRLNLNNSNINKNYRVTRFEVFPNMGLPWGFYNANISPELVVVTLNLDEDGATAYGSFGDSRQIGWVTAYSETSPIEYRSYTDLNHTVVNDLYLGVYTIDASDGAVDPISVELNYVVEIEEVKSTDEEAIIQLIRERSQTDMA
;
A
#
# COMPACT_ATOMS: atom_id res chain seq x y z
N MET A 1 17.24 19.22 -12.85
CA MET A 1 15.83 18.96 -12.51
C MET A 1 15.69 17.49 -12.19
N SER A 2 15.10 17.18 -11.04
CA SER A 2 14.78 15.81 -10.66
C SER A 2 13.48 15.37 -11.34
N ARG A 3 13.41 14.11 -11.80
CA ARG A 3 12.28 13.60 -12.58
C ARG A 3 11.25 12.97 -11.64
N LYS A 4 10.04 13.49 -11.60
CA LYS A 4 8.93 12.90 -10.83
C LYS A 4 8.11 11.94 -11.67
N LYS A 5 7.61 10.87 -11.05
CA LYS A 5 6.66 9.92 -11.63
C LYS A 5 5.51 9.74 -10.63
N THR A 6 4.30 9.57 -11.15
CA THR A 6 3.11 9.30 -10.34
C THR A 6 2.55 7.94 -10.74
N LEU A 7 2.36 7.07 -9.76
CA LEU A 7 1.63 5.81 -9.88
C LEU A 7 0.26 6.04 -9.26
N ARG A 8 -0.81 5.73 -9.99
CA ARG A 8 -2.18 5.92 -9.50
C ARG A 8 -3.09 4.87 -10.11
N GLY A 9 -4.14 4.53 -9.41
CA GLY A 9 -5.11 3.54 -9.87
C GLY A 9 -6.24 3.36 -8.88
N ILE A 10 -7.03 2.32 -9.14
CA ILE A 10 -8.19 1.92 -8.36
C ILE A 10 -7.90 0.54 -7.78
N ILE A 11 -8.10 0.40 -6.48
CA ILE A 11 -8.19 -0.88 -5.77
C ILE A 11 -9.67 -1.27 -5.80
N PRO A 12 -10.06 -2.30 -6.57
CA PRO A 12 -11.44 -2.73 -6.67
C PRO A 12 -11.92 -3.33 -5.34
N ARG A 13 -13.20 -3.14 -5.03
CA ARG A 13 -13.84 -3.92 -3.96
C ARG A 13 -13.87 -5.41 -4.32
N THR A 14 -13.77 -6.28 -3.34
CA THR A 14 -14.02 -7.71 -3.52
C THR A 14 -15.45 -8.04 -3.15
N SER A 15 -16.14 -8.79 -4.01
CA SER A 15 -17.43 -9.37 -3.66
C SER A 15 -17.22 -10.40 -2.55
N LEU A 16 -17.88 -10.23 -1.40
CA LEU A 16 -17.87 -11.13 -0.21
C LEU A 16 -18.42 -12.55 -0.47
N THR A 17 -18.40 -13.04 -1.71
CA THR A 17 -19.12 -14.25 -2.14
C THR A 17 -18.21 -15.46 -2.29
N ILE A 18 -17.33 -15.76 -1.34
CA ILE A 18 -16.78 -17.12 -1.23
C ILE A 18 -16.58 -17.48 0.26
N PRO A 19 -17.29 -18.49 0.79
CA PRO A 19 -16.97 -19.05 2.08
C PRO A 19 -15.70 -19.89 1.94
N ASN A 20 -14.59 -19.36 2.47
CA ASN A 20 -13.26 -19.99 2.56
C ASN A 20 -12.50 -20.24 1.24
N VAL A 21 -11.16 -20.14 1.34
CA VAL A 21 -10.09 -20.51 0.38
C VAL A 21 -9.49 -19.36 -0.47
N GLY A 22 -9.16 -18.23 0.15
CA GLY A 22 -8.20 -17.25 -0.41
C GLY A 22 -7.58 -16.40 0.70
N ASP A 23 -6.36 -15.92 0.50
CA ASP A 23 -5.76 -14.94 1.42
C ASP A 23 -6.65 -13.70 1.45
N PRO A 24 -7.08 -13.21 2.63
CA PRO A 24 -7.96 -12.05 2.73
C PRO A 24 -7.27 -10.76 2.27
N ILE A 25 -5.94 -10.79 2.18
CA ILE A 25 -5.12 -9.69 1.69
C ILE A 25 -5.07 -9.71 0.17
N GLN A 26 -5.43 -8.59 -0.44
CA GLN A 26 -5.20 -8.36 -1.86
C GLN A 26 -3.87 -7.66 -2.08
N VAL A 27 -3.08 -8.21 -3.00
CA VAL A 27 -1.78 -7.65 -3.38
C VAL A 27 -1.85 -7.01 -4.76
N PHE A 28 -1.38 -5.77 -4.88
CA PHE A 28 -1.29 -5.05 -6.14
C PHE A 28 0.15 -4.63 -6.45
N ARG A 29 0.71 -5.11 -7.56
CA ARG A 29 2.04 -4.69 -8.02
C ARG A 29 1.98 -3.33 -8.72
N LEU A 30 2.83 -2.42 -8.29
CA LEU A 30 3.03 -1.09 -8.84
C LEU A 30 4.32 -1.06 -9.68
N ASN A 31 4.17 -1.20 -10.99
CA ASN A 31 5.30 -1.26 -11.91
C ASN A 31 6.03 0.09 -12.03
N LEU A 32 7.27 0.14 -11.57
CA LEU A 32 8.18 1.26 -11.78
C LEU A 32 8.69 1.30 -13.22
N ASN A 33 8.60 0.19 -13.97
CA ASN A 33 9.12 0.05 -15.34
C ASN A 33 10.59 0.43 -15.45
N ASN A 34 11.38 -0.01 -14.48
CA ASN A 34 12.79 0.34 -14.42
C ASN A 34 13.63 -0.73 -15.11
N SER A 35 13.99 -0.49 -16.38
CA SER A 35 14.93 -1.35 -17.10
C SER A 35 16.40 -1.05 -16.77
N ASN A 36 16.66 -0.04 -15.94
CA ASN A 36 18.00 0.39 -15.58
C ASN A 36 18.18 0.39 -14.06
N ILE A 37 18.98 -0.55 -13.56
CA ILE A 37 19.30 -0.71 -12.14
C ILE A 37 19.89 0.57 -11.51
N ASN A 38 20.48 1.46 -12.31
CA ASN A 38 21.10 2.70 -11.80
C ASN A 38 20.07 3.83 -11.56
N LYS A 39 18.77 3.55 -11.67
CA LYS A 39 17.72 4.51 -11.35
C LYS A 39 17.07 4.13 -10.04
N ASN A 40 17.26 4.99 -9.06
CA ASN A 40 16.60 4.87 -7.77
C ASN A 40 15.46 5.87 -7.70
N TYR A 41 14.39 5.50 -7.00
CA TYR A 41 13.24 6.35 -6.79
C TYR A 41 13.01 6.57 -5.30
N ARG A 42 12.83 7.81 -4.87
CA ARG A 42 12.39 8.12 -3.51
C ARG A 42 10.87 8.28 -3.50
N VAL A 43 10.20 7.62 -2.56
CA VAL A 43 8.76 7.82 -2.35
C VAL A 43 8.54 9.19 -1.71
N THR A 44 7.86 10.10 -2.39
CA THR A 44 7.59 11.45 -1.87
C THR A 44 6.16 11.64 -1.40
N ARG A 45 5.26 10.71 -1.73
CA ARG A 45 3.86 10.74 -1.32
C ARG A 45 3.24 9.35 -1.43
N PHE A 46 2.43 8.99 -0.45
CA PHE A 46 1.54 7.83 -0.52
C PHE A 46 0.21 8.19 0.13
N GLU A 47 -0.86 8.10 -0.67
CA GLU A 47 -2.22 8.41 -0.23
C GLU A 47 -3.21 7.39 -0.78
N VAL A 48 -4.22 7.10 0.03
CA VAL A 48 -5.37 6.28 -0.33
C VAL A 48 -6.63 7.01 0.13
N PHE A 49 -7.66 7.00 -0.71
CA PHE A 49 -8.93 7.67 -0.45
C PHE A 49 -10.07 6.92 -1.14
N PRO A 50 -11.33 7.09 -0.71
CA PRO A 50 -12.47 6.42 -1.34
C PRO A 50 -12.54 6.67 -2.84
N ASN A 51 -12.95 5.66 -3.62
CA ASN A 51 -13.39 5.91 -4.97
C ASN A 51 -14.79 6.53 -4.97
N MET A 52 -14.83 7.86 -4.96
CA MET A 52 -16.04 8.67 -4.87
C MET A 52 -16.80 8.70 -6.20
N GLY A 53 -17.34 7.55 -6.62
CA GLY A 53 -18.37 7.47 -7.66
C GLY A 53 -19.78 7.81 -7.14
N LEU A 54 -19.94 8.11 -5.85
CA LEU A 54 -21.23 8.33 -5.21
C LEU A 54 -21.35 9.76 -4.66
N PRO A 55 -22.52 10.41 -4.83
CA PRO A 55 -22.78 11.73 -4.26
C PRO A 55 -22.63 11.67 -2.74
N TRP A 56 -22.08 12.74 -2.18
CA TRP A 56 -21.63 12.99 -0.80
C TRP A 56 -22.62 12.70 0.36
N GLY A 57 -23.70 11.95 0.15
CA GLY A 57 -24.76 11.66 1.12
C GLY A 57 -25.03 10.17 1.40
N PHE A 58 -24.23 9.23 0.88
CA PHE A 58 -24.41 7.79 1.12
C PHE A 58 -23.41 7.19 2.13
N TYR A 59 -22.97 7.96 3.13
CA TYR A 59 -22.23 7.45 4.29
C TYR A 59 -23.17 6.80 5.33
N ASN A 60 -24.08 5.98 4.84
CA ASN A 60 -25.02 5.20 5.64
C ASN A 60 -25.12 3.77 5.09
N ALA A 61 -24.06 3.28 4.45
CA ALA A 61 -23.86 1.85 4.44
C ALA A 61 -23.63 1.47 5.90
N ASN A 62 -24.36 0.48 6.41
CA ASN A 62 -24.00 -0.25 7.62
C ASN A 62 -22.68 -0.95 7.35
N ILE A 63 -21.59 -0.20 7.20
CA ILE A 63 -20.25 -0.73 7.32
C ILE A 63 -20.23 -1.11 8.81
N SER A 64 -20.15 -2.41 9.09
CA SER A 64 -19.63 -2.86 10.38
C SER A 64 -18.38 -2.01 10.68
N PRO A 65 -18.03 -1.67 11.94
CA PRO A 65 -16.81 -0.93 12.19
C PRO A 65 -15.61 -1.70 11.61
N GLU A 66 -15.23 -1.37 10.38
CA GLU A 66 -14.21 -2.04 9.60
C GLU A 66 -13.04 -1.08 9.51
N LEU A 67 -11.88 -1.53 9.99
CA LEU A 67 -10.63 -0.82 9.80
C LEU A 67 -10.07 -1.22 8.43
N VAL A 68 -10.09 -0.29 7.48
CA VAL A 68 -9.41 -0.46 6.20
C VAL A 68 -7.92 -0.28 6.42
N VAL A 69 -7.11 -1.22 5.95
CA VAL A 69 -5.65 -1.14 6.01
C VAL A 69 -5.06 -1.28 4.60
N VAL A 70 -4.20 -0.35 4.24
CA VAL A 70 -3.39 -0.40 3.02
C VAL A 70 -1.92 -0.22 3.37
N THR A 71 -1.07 -1.17 3.00
CA THR A 71 0.38 -1.08 3.16
C THR A 71 1.06 -0.79 1.81
N LEU A 72 2.18 -0.07 1.83
CA LEU A 72 3.09 0.08 0.70
C LEU A 72 4.37 -0.70 1.01
N ASN A 73 4.76 -1.60 0.13
CA ASN A 73 5.72 -2.65 0.41
C ASN A 73 6.78 -2.76 -0.69
N LEU A 74 7.96 -3.25 -0.31
CA LEU A 74 9.11 -3.48 -1.19
C LEU A 74 8.99 -4.78 -1.99
N ASP A 75 8.22 -5.75 -1.50
CA ASP A 75 7.99 -7.05 -2.12
C ASP A 75 6.57 -7.58 -1.84
N GLU A 76 6.24 -8.70 -2.47
CA GLU A 76 4.96 -9.38 -2.35
C GLU A 76 4.75 -9.95 -0.93
N ASP A 77 5.79 -10.51 -0.33
CA ASP A 77 5.70 -11.11 1.01
C ASP A 77 5.38 -10.06 2.08
N GLY A 78 6.02 -8.89 2.03
CA GLY A 78 5.71 -7.75 2.88
C GLY A 78 4.29 -7.24 2.67
N ALA A 79 3.76 -7.32 1.44
CA ALA A 79 2.36 -6.97 1.15
C ALA A 79 1.36 -7.96 1.74
N THR A 80 1.76 -9.21 1.96
CA THR A 80 0.96 -10.23 2.68
C THR A 80 1.18 -10.24 4.19
N ALA A 81 2.16 -9.49 4.70
CA ALA A 81 2.32 -9.32 6.14
C ALA A 81 1.24 -8.34 6.66
N TYR A 82 0.46 -8.78 7.65
CA TYR A 82 -0.55 -7.92 8.27
C TYR A 82 0.10 -6.70 8.95
N GLY A 83 0.05 -5.54 8.30
CA GLY A 83 0.25 -4.19 8.86
C GLY A 83 1.24 -4.09 10.02
N SER A 84 2.42 -4.70 9.88
CA SER A 84 3.38 -4.84 10.96
C SER A 84 4.40 -3.72 10.87
N PHE A 85 4.34 -2.77 11.82
CA PHE A 85 5.36 -1.73 11.95
C PHE A 85 6.78 -2.29 12.18
N GLY A 86 6.89 -3.56 12.59
CA GLY A 86 8.17 -4.23 12.75
C GLY A 86 8.73 -4.84 11.46
N ASP A 87 7.91 -4.93 10.41
CA ASP A 87 8.34 -5.45 9.11
C ASP A 87 9.01 -4.35 8.29
N SER A 88 10.33 -4.48 8.10
CA SER A 88 11.13 -3.50 7.35
C SER A 88 10.80 -3.42 5.86
N ARG A 89 10.04 -4.39 5.33
CA ARG A 89 9.58 -4.40 3.93
C ARG A 89 8.38 -3.48 3.73
N GLN A 90 7.70 -3.07 4.81
CA GLN A 90 6.59 -2.11 4.77
C GLN A 90 7.13 -0.70 4.97
N ILE A 91 6.92 0.16 3.98
CA ILE A 91 7.44 1.54 3.95
C ILE A 91 6.33 2.59 4.02
N GLY A 92 5.08 2.15 4.04
CA GLY A 92 3.93 3.02 4.23
C GLY A 92 2.69 2.27 4.67
N TRP A 93 1.82 2.97 5.38
CA TRP A 93 0.57 2.49 5.94
C TRP A 93 -0.48 3.57 5.77
N VAL A 94 -1.65 3.20 5.27
CA VAL A 94 -2.86 4.01 5.34
C VAL A 94 -3.90 3.20 6.06
N THR A 95 -4.44 3.76 7.13
CA THR A 95 -5.56 3.20 7.87
C THR A 95 -6.75 4.11 7.76
N ALA A 96 -7.92 3.56 7.47
CA ALA A 96 -9.18 4.29 7.51
C ALA A 96 -10.16 3.63 8.47
N TYR A 97 -10.73 4.42 9.36
CA TYR A 97 -11.61 3.91 10.42
C TYR A 97 -12.82 4.83 10.62
N SER A 98 -13.98 4.24 10.94
CA SER A 98 -15.16 5.01 11.36
C SER A 98 -16.06 4.17 12.27
N GLU A 99 -16.31 4.66 13.49
CA GLU A 99 -17.41 4.16 14.35
C GLU A 99 -18.68 4.99 14.15
N THR A 100 -18.51 6.28 13.90
CA THR A 100 -19.56 7.26 13.66
C THR A 100 -18.98 8.29 12.71
N SER A 101 -19.52 8.38 11.49
CA SER A 101 -19.12 9.32 10.43
C SER A 101 -18.58 10.68 10.93
N PRO A 102 -17.49 11.26 10.35
CA PRO A 102 -16.80 10.87 9.11
C PRO A 102 -15.67 9.85 9.27
N ILE A 103 -15.27 9.20 8.17
CA ILE A 103 -14.11 8.28 8.12
C ILE A 103 -12.82 9.09 8.32
N GLU A 104 -12.01 8.71 9.30
CA GLU A 104 -10.68 9.30 9.50
C GLU A 104 -9.64 8.48 8.72
N TYR A 105 -8.88 9.14 7.85
CA TYR A 105 -7.74 8.56 7.15
C TYR A 105 -6.45 8.98 7.83
N ARG A 106 -5.65 8.01 8.25
CA ARG A 106 -4.30 8.25 8.75
C ARG A 106 -3.30 7.58 7.84
N SER A 107 -2.31 8.35 7.38
CA SER A 107 -1.19 7.83 6.61
C SER A 107 0.12 8.04 7.36
N TYR A 108 0.93 7.00 7.35
CA TYR A 108 2.31 7.01 7.80
C TYR A 108 3.15 6.46 6.68
N THR A 109 4.21 7.13 6.28
CA THR A 109 5.06 6.67 5.17
C THR A 109 6.47 7.14 5.41
N ASP A 110 7.44 6.25 5.18
CA ASP A 110 8.83 6.64 5.09
C ASP A 110 9.07 7.38 3.76
N LEU A 111 8.88 8.70 3.79
CA LEU A 111 9.05 9.58 2.63
C LEU A 111 10.51 9.73 2.18
N ASN A 112 11.47 9.12 2.89
CA ASN A 112 12.86 9.10 2.49
C ASN A 112 13.31 7.73 1.99
N HIS A 113 12.40 6.75 1.96
CA HIS A 113 12.71 5.44 1.47
C HIS A 113 13.05 5.50 -0.03
N THR A 114 14.20 4.92 -0.37
CA THR A 114 14.69 4.83 -1.75
C THR A 114 14.45 3.42 -2.23
N VAL A 115 13.78 3.29 -3.37
CA VAL A 115 13.32 2.04 -3.95
C VAL A 115 13.90 1.86 -5.35
N VAL A 116 14.39 0.65 -5.63
CA VAL A 116 14.96 0.28 -6.94
C VAL A 116 13.98 -0.58 -7.73
N ASN A 117 13.28 -1.46 -7.02
CA ASN A 117 12.33 -2.42 -7.58
C ASN A 117 10.88 -1.92 -7.56
N ASP A 118 10.00 -2.70 -8.18
CA ASP A 118 8.56 -2.46 -8.12
C ASP A 118 8.05 -2.46 -6.67
N LEU A 119 6.98 -1.70 -6.44
CA LEU A 119 6.34 -1.62 -5.14
C LEU A 119 5.08 -2.48 -5.13
N TYR A 120 4.61 -2.85 -3.95
CA TYR A 120 3.41 -3.65 -3.77
C TYR A 120 2.47 -2.99 -2.78
N LEU A 121 1.18 -3.02 -3.06
CA LEU A 121 0.15 -2.64 -2.09
C LEU A 121 -0.43 -3.90 -1.47
N GLY A 122 -0.47 -3.96 -0.14
CA GLY A 122 -1.27 -4.94 0.59
C GLY A 122 -2.56 -4.28 1.05
N VAL A 123 -3.72 -4.89 0.80
CA VAL A 123 -5.03 -4.28 1.08
C VAL A 123 -5.94 -5.29 1.76
N TYR A 124 -6.50 -4.90 2.90
CA TYR A 124 -7.48 -5.71 3.63
C TYR A 124 -8.31 -4.85 4.58
N THR A 125 -9.40 -5.43 5.12
CA THR A 125 -10.18 -4.87 6.22
C THR A 125 -10.00 -5.71 7.47
N ILE A 126 -10.10 -5.09 8.64
CA ILE A 126 -10.20 -5.77 9.93
C ILE A 126 -11.59 -5.48 10.49
N ASP A 127 -12.39 -6.51 10.78
CA ASP A 127 -13.63 -6.35 11.53
C ASP A 127 -13.29 -5.96 12.97
N ALA A 128 -13.77 -4.80 13.44
CA ALA A 128 -13.49 -4.33 14.79
C ALA A 128 -14.22 -5.14 15.89
N SER A 129 -15.15 -6.02 15.52
CA SER A 129 -15.94 -6.83 16.45
C SER A 129 -15.17 -8.05 16.95
N ASP A 130 -14.43 -8.73 16.07
CA ASP A 130 -13.69 -9.96 16.39
C ASP A 130 -12.22 -9.95 15.92
N GLY A 131 -11.79 -8.90 15.23
CA GLY A 131 -10.44 -8.77 14.68
C GLY A 131 -10.18 -9.64 13.45
N ALA A 132 -11.23 -10.22 12.85
CA ALA A 132 -11.10 -11.00 11.63
C ALA A 132 -10.56 -10.13 10.50
N VAL A 133 -9.68 -10.71 9.68
CA VAL A 133 -9.16 -10.05 8.49
C VAL A 133 -9.95 -10.51 7.28
N ASP A 134 -10.54 -9.54 6.59
CA ASP A 134 -11.43 -9.75 5.45
C ASP A 134 -10.91 -9.05 4.19
N PRO A 135 -11.33 -9.49 3.00
CA PRO A 135 -11.10 -8.77 1.75
C PRO A 135 -11.75 -7.38 1.78
N ILE A 136 -11.13 -6.42 1.08
CA ILE A 136 -11.64 -5.05 1.01
C ILE A 136 -13.10 -5.01 0.51
N SER A 137 -13.99 -4.46 1.34
CA SER A 137 -15.42 -4.32 1.05
C SER A 137 -15.74 -3.05 0.24
N VAL A 138 -14.78 -2.12 0.16
CA VAL A 138 -14.90 -0.80 -0.46
C VAL A 138 -13.89 -0.60 -1.59
N GLU A 139 -14.27 0.20 -2.58
CA GLU A 139 -13.36 0.58 -3.67
C GLU A 139 -12.55 1.83 -3.28
N LEU A 140 -11.25 1.78 -3.50
CA LEU A 140 -10.31 2.84 -3.10
C LEU A 140 -9.51 3.36 -4.30
N ASN A 141 -9.22 4.64 -4.31
CA ASN A 141 -8.19 5.24 -5.15
C ASN A 141 -6.86 5.27 -4.40
N TYR A 142 -5.75 5.10 -5.12
CA TYR A 142 -4.42 5.33 -4.58
C TYR A 142 -3.60 6.29 -5.45
N VAL A 143 -2.69 7.01 -4.79
CA VAL A 143 -1.66 7.83 -5.43
C VAL A 143 -0.34 7.60 -4.71
N VAL A 144 0.68 7.22 -5.46
CA VAL A 144 2.08 7.16 -5.03
C VAL A 144 2.88 8.11 -5.92
N GLU A 145 3.49 9.13 -5.32
CA GLU A 145 4.45 9.99 -6.03
C GLU A 145 5.85 9.55 -5.69
N ILE A 146 6.68 9.42 -6.73
CA ILE A 146 8.09 9.07 -6.59
C ILE A 146 8.95 10.06 -7.37
N GLU A 147 10.17 10.22 -6.90
CA GLU A 147 11.16 11.14 -7.46
C GLU A 147 12.44 10.38 -7.79
N GLU A 148 12.95 10.51 -9.02
CA GLU A 148 14.22 9.91 -9.43
C GLU A 148 15.38 10.55 -8.65
N VAL A 149 16.10 9.73 -7.91
CA VAL A 149 17.31 10.15 -7.18
C VAL A 149 18.51 9.71 -8.00
N LYS A 150 19.44 10.64 -8.22
CA LYS A 150 20.75 10.28 -8.79
C LYS A 150 21.53 9.50 -7.74
N SER A 151 21.81 8.25 -8.05
CA SER A 151 22.74 7.40 -7.33
C SER A 151 23.90 7.03 -8.23
N THR A 152 25.06 6.76 -7.65
CA THR A 152 26.12 6.04 -8.34
C THR A 152 25.73 4.57 -8.51
N ASP A 153 26.38 3.87 -9.45
CA ASP A 153 26.13 2.45 -9.70
C ASP A 153 26.38 1.60 -8.44
N GLU A 154 27.40 1.95 -7.64
CA GLU A 154 27.68 1.30 -6.35
C GLU A 154 26.56 1.53 -5.33
N GLU A 155 26.03 2.75 -5.23
CA GLU A 155 24.91 3.07 -4.33
C GLU A 155 23.62 2.35 -4.75
N ALA A 156 23.35 2.25 -6.05
CA ALA A 156 22.20 1.51 -6.56
C ALA A 156 22.29 0.01 -6.27
N ILE A 157 23.48 -0.58 -6.44
CA ILE A 157 23.72 -1.99 -6.10
C ILE A 157 23.58 -2.23 -4.60
N ILE A 158 24.15 -1.36 -3.76
CA ILE A 158 24.02 -1.47 -2.30
C ILE A 158 22.55 -1.38 -1.88
N GLN A 159 21.77 -0.47 -2.51
CA GLN A 159 20.35 -0.34 -2.22
C GLN A 159 19.58 -1.60 -2.62
N LEU A 160 19.86 -2.17 -3.80
CA LEU A 160 19.26 -3.43 -4.22
C LEU A 160 19.58 -4.59 -3.28
N ILE A 161 20.84 -4.67 -2.81
CA ILE A 161 21.26 -5.70 -1.84
C ILE A 161 20.52 -5.50 -0.51
N ARG A 162 20.36 -4.26 -0.05
CA ARG A 162 19.61 -3.96 1.18
C ARG A 162 18.16 -4.42 1.08
N GLU A 163 17.47 -4.05 0.00
CA GLU A 163 16.08 -4.48 -0.27
C GLU A 163 15.97 -6.02 -0.23
N ARG A 164 16.84 -6.74 -0.95
CA ARG A 164 16.80 -8.22 -0.96
C ARG A 164 17.17 -8.85 0.36
N SER A 165 18.17 -8.32 1.07
CA SER A 165 18.58 -8.86 2.36
C SER A 165 17.48 -8.74 3.42
N GLN A 166 16.59 -7.75 3.29
CA GLN A 166 15.42 -7.60 4.15
C GLN A 166 14.33 -8.63 3.82
N THR A 167 14.20 -9.01 2.54
CA THR A 167 13.34 -10.12 2.11
C THR A 167 13.84 -11.47 2.63
N ASP A 168 15.15 -11.74 2.54
CA ASP A 168 15.72 -13.06 2.85
C ASP A 168 15.89 -13.35 4.35
N MET A 169 15.73 -12.34 5.22
CA MET A 169 15.91 -12.45 6.68
C MET A 169 14.61 -12.44 7.49
N ALA A 170 13.46 -12.32 6.82
CA ALA A 170 12.12 -12.37 7.42
C ALA A 170 11.53 -13.79 7.36
#